data_AF-S7V8R3-F1
#
_entry.id   AF-S7V8R3-F1
#
_cell.length_a   1.000
_cell.length_b   1.000
_cell.length_c   1.000
_cell.angle_alpha   90.00
_cell.angle_beta   90.00
_cell.angle_gamma   90.00
#
_symmetry.space_group_name_H-M   'P 1'
#
loop_
_entity.id
_entity.type
_entity.pdbx_description
1 polymer ?
#
loop_
_entity_poly.entity_id
_entity_poly.type
_entity_poly.pdbx_seq_one_letter_code
_entity_poly.pdbx_strand_id
1 'polypeptide(L)'
;MTAKKLLSIAVISRDLNIPESTLHYWKNRFSEFLPSVGRGRQKRFRPESVDIFRTIGEMLKLGHTTRDVKAELASHYPLNVEPAREQGASGAAMPMPMQQMQPVVEGTAQIATAVGMEIAKVIGEKLGEALRVACGDGLSTLNEQLAEARQAMAEQASVVDTLRRSGGYCESRLADQDLLIQTLRGELEVLQERGETRQEPGVQGEEVLNLRRENSELRDKLSVLESELVRLRKDRREMEKFLLEKISTLSKG
;
A
#
# COMPACT_ATOMS: atom_id res chain seq x y z
N MET A 1 39.63 -9.35 -10.15
CA MET A 1 39.41 -10.58 -10.93
C MET A 1 38.54 -11.53 -10.12
N THR A 2 37.22 -11.32 -10.04
CA THR A 2 36.31 -12.26 -9.39
C THR A 2 35.55 -13.02 -10.48
N ALA A 3 35.95 -14.27 -10.66
CA ALA A 3 35.42 -15.18 -11.65
C ALA A 3 33.88 -15.18 -11.62
N LYS A 4 33.29 -15.18 -12.82
CA LYS A 4 31.84 -15.27 -13.11
C LYS A 4 31.25 -16.57 -12.53
N LYS A 5 31.15 -16.66 -11.20
CA LYS A 5 30.35 -17.67 -10.53
C LYS A 5 28.91 -17.20 -10.67
N LEU A 6 28.20 -17.94 -11.49
CA LEU A 6 26.76 -17.88 -11.60
C LEU A 6 26.18 -18.43 -10.28
N LEU A 7 25.63 -17.55 -9.44
CA LEU A 7 25.06 -17.93 -8.16
C LEU A 7 23.64 -18.49 -8.37
N SER A 8 23.38 -19.64 -7.73
CA SER A 8 22.04 -20.21 -7.63
C SER A 8 21.26 -19.51 -6.52
N ILE A 9 19.93 -19.50 -6.63
CA ILE A 9 19.01 -18.93 -5.62
C ILE A 9 19.30 -19.49 -4.22
N ALA A 10 19.63 -20.78 -4.13
CA ALA A 10 19.98 -21.46 -2.88
C ALA A 10 21.31 -21.00 -2.25
N VAL A 11 22.21 -20.39 -3.04
CA VAL A 11 23.44 -19.78 -2.53
C VAL A 11 23.12 -18.38 -2.02
N ILE A 12 22.35 -17.60 -2.80
CA ILE A 12 21.93 -16.24 -2.44
C ILE A 12 21.07 -16.24 -1.16
N SER A 13 20.19 -17.24 -1.00
CA SER A 13 19.37 -17.43 0.19
C SER A 13 20.21 -17.66 1.45
N ARG A 14 21.30 -18.44 1.33
CA ARG A 14 22.25 -18.67 2.43
C ARG A 14 23.07 -17.43 2.75
N ASP A 15 23.51 -16.69 1.73
CA ASP A 15 24.35 -15.50 1.92
C ASP A 15 23.58 -14.32 2.53
N LEU A 16 22.30 -14.16 2.18
CA LEU A 16 21.45 -13.07 2.69
C LEU A 16 20.62 -13.49 3.92
N ASN A 17 20.64 -14.77 4.30
CA ASN A 17 19.82 -15.35 5.38
C ASN A 17 18.32 -15.09 5.22
N ILE A 18 17.81 -15.19 3.99
CA ILE A 18 16.40 -14.97 3.62
C ILE A 18 15.80 -16.28 3.11
N PRO A 19 14.57 -16.67 3.50
CA PRO A 19 13.94 -17.90 3.01
C PRO A 19 13.85 -17.97 1.48
N GLU A 20 14.10 -19.15 0.92
CA GLU A 20 14.06 -19.36 -0.55
C GLU A 20 12.69 -18.99 -1.15
N SER A 21 11.59 -19.19 -0.43
CA SER A 21 10.24 -18.81 -0.86
C SER A 21 10.09 -17.31 -1.10
N THR A 22 10.63 -16.49 -0.20
CA THR A 22 10.65 -15.01 -0.31
C THR A 22 11.52 -14.56 -1.48
N LEU A 23 12.65 -15.22 -1.68
CA LEU A 23 13.56 -14.94 -2.79
C LEU A 23 12.95 -15.33 -4.15
N HIS A 24 12.22 -16.44 -4.19
CA HIS A 24 11.43 -16.85 -5.35
C HIS A 24 10.29 -15.85 -5.67
N TYR A 25 9.65 -15.32 -4.64
CA TYR A 25 8.63 -14.27 -4.79
C TYR A 25 9.23 -12.99 -5.39
N TRP A 26 10.37 -12.51 -4.86
CA TRP A 26 11.07 -11.33 -5.39
C TRP A 26 11.58 -11.54 -6.82
N LYS A 27 12.12 -12.73 -7.11
CA LYS A 27 12.57 -13.10 -8.46
C LYS A 27 11.47 -12.94 -9.52
N ASN A 28 10.24 -13.36 -9.22
CA ASN A 28 9.13 -13.26 -10.17
C ASN A 28 8.63 -11.82 -10.29
N ARG A 29 8.69 -11.04 -9.20
CA ARG A 29 8.18 -9.66 -9.16
C ARG A 29 9.13 -8.63 -9.77
N PHE A 30 10.43 -8.89 -9.70
CA PHE A 30 11.50 -7.98 -10.15
C PHE A 30 12.35 -8.57 -11.29
N SER A 31 11.76 -9.45 -12.11
CA SER A 31 12.47 -10.09 -13.24
C SER A 31 12.96 -9.12 -14.31
N GLU A 32 12.41 -7.90 -14.34
CA GLU A 32 12.76 -6.81 -15.25
C GLU A 32 14.12 -6.18 -14.92
N PHE A 33 14.53 -6.20 -13.65
CA PHE A 33 15.72 -5.49 -13.15
C PHE A 33 16.89 -6.43 -12.79
N LEU A 34 16.65 -7.73 -12.83
CA LEU A 34 17.60 -8.72 -12.36
C LEU A 34 18.46 -9.25 -13.53
N PRO A 35 19.78 -9.01 -13.54
CA PRO A 35 20.65 -9.47 -14.61
C PRO A 35 20.86 -10.99 -14.52
N SER A 36 19.93 -11.75 -15.12
CA SER A 36 19.96 -13.21 -15.17
C SER A 36 20.54 -13.70 -16.49
N VAL A 37 21.49 -14.64 -16.43
CA VAL A 37 21.99 -15.37 -17.59
C VAL A 37 21.36 -16.77 -17.56
N GLY A 38 20.53 -17.10 -18.56
CA GLY A 38 19.89 -18.41 -18.70
C GLY A 38 18.37 -18.34 -18.91
N ARG A 39 17.86 -19.14 -19.85
CA ARG A 39 16.43 -19.24 -20.18
C ARG A 39 15.71 -20.28 -19.31
N GLY A 40 14.47 -19.98 -18.89
CA GLY A 40 13.55 -20.94 -18.27
C GLY A 40 13.85 -21.27 -16.80
N ARG A 41 13.76 -22.56 -16.44
CA ARG A 41 13.73 -23.05 -15.05
C ARG A 41 15.09 -22.99 -14.32
N GLN A 42 16.19 -22.73 -15.03
CA GLN A 42 17.54 -22.54 -14.47
C GLN A 42 18.09 -21.14 -14.77
N LYS A 43 17.40 -20.09 -14.29
CA LYS A 43 17.97 -18.73 -14.26
C LYS A 43 19.16 -18.73 -13.31
N ARG A 44 20.35 -18.43 -13.85
CA ARG A 44 21.56 -18.24 -13.06
C ARG A 44 21.80 -16.75 -12.89
N PHE A 45 22.03 -16.32 -11.66
CA PHE A 45 22.16 -14.92 -11.34
C PHE A 45 23.62 -14.51 -11.34
N ARG A 46 23.90 -13.35 -11.94
CA ARG A 46 25.22 -12.73 -11.83
C ARG A 46 25.41 -12.20 -10.39
N PRO A 47 26.66 -12.04 -9.90
CA PRO A 47 26.88 -11.56 -8.53
C PRO A 47 26.23 -10.20 -8.24
N GLU A 48 26.06 -9.33 -9.23
CA GLU A 48 25.37 -8.04 -9.11
C GLU A 48 23.90 -8.19 -8.69
N SER A 49 23.30 -9.37 -8.91
CA SER A 49 21.94 -9.68 -8.46
C SER A 49 21.82 -9.79 -6.93
N VAL A 50 22.92 -10.14 -6.23
CA VAL A 50 22.92 -10.25 -4.77
C VAL A 50 22.74 -8.88 -4.12
N ASP A 51 23.39 -7.86 -4.67
CA ASP A 51 23.29 -6.49 -4.19
C ASP A 51 21.87 -5.95 -4.40
N ILE A 52 21.27 -6.24 -5.55
CA ILE A 52 19.85 -5.91 -5.84
C ILE A 52 18.91 -6.57 -4.82
N PHE A 53 19.10 -7.85 -4.51
CA PHE A 53 18.28 -8.53 -3.50
C PHE A 53 18.47 -7.96 -2.09
N ARG A 54 19.68 -7.48 -1.76
CA ARG A 54 19.94 -6.79 -0.48
C ARG A 54 19.17 -5.48 -0.41
N THR A 55 19.25 -4.65 -1.44
CA THR A 55 18.52 -3.38 -1.52
C THR A 55 17.01 -3.61 -1.45
N ILE A 56 16.48 -4.61 -2.17
CA ILE A 56 15.06 -4.98 -2.08
C ILE A 56 14.68 -5.38 -0.65
N GLY A 57 15.52 -6.17 0.01
CA GLY A 57 15.26 -6.60 1.39
C GLY A 57 15.27 -5.45 2.39
N GLU A 58 16.15 -4.46 2.22
CA GLU A 58 16.20 -3.27 3.06
C GLU A 58 14.98 -2.37 2.80
N MET A 59 14.63 -2.13 1.54
CA MET A 59 13.49 -1.30 1.17
C MET A 59 12.15 -1.89 1.60
N LEU A 60 11.98 -3.21 1.54
CA LEU A 60 10.78 -3.87 2.03
C LEU A 60 10.69 -3.88 3.56
N LYS A 61 11.82 -3.90 4.27
CA LYS A 61 11.84 -3.73 5.74
C LYS A 61 11.45 -2.31 6.16
N LEU A 62 11.81 -1.31 5.35
CA LEU A 62 11.43 0.09 5.54
C LEU A 62 9.96 0.38 5.18
N GLY A 63 9.20 -0.62 4.72
CA GLY A 63 7.77 -0.49 4.43
C GLY A 63 7.45 0.12 3.07
N HIS A 64 8.43 0.26 2.18
CA HIS A 64 8.19 0.79 0.83
C HIS A 64 7.32 -0.15 0.00
N THR A 65 6.40 0.42 -0.78
CA THR A 65 5.53 -0.38 -1.62
C THR A 65 6.31 -0.98 -2.78
N THR A 66 5.82 -2.09 -3.34
CA THR A 66 6.48 -2.75 -4.48
C THR A 66 6.70 -1.81 -5.68
N ARG A 67 5.86 -0.78 -5.83
CA ARG A 67 6.00 0.23 -6.90
C ARG A 67 7.19 1.15 -6.63
N ASP A 68 7.37 1.58 -5.38
CA ASP A 68 8.47 2.47 -4.98
C ASP A 68 9.80 1.73 -5.08
N VAL A 69 9.84 0.46 -4.67
CA VAL A 69 11.01 -0.42 -4.87
C VAL A 69 11.35 -0.57 -6.36
N LYS A 70 10.36 -0.71 -7.25
CA LYS A 70 10.59 -0.75 -8.71
C LYS A 70 11.13 0.57 -9.24
N ALA A 71 10.62 1.72 -8.78
CA ALA A 71 11.07 3.03 -9.23
C ALA A 71 12.52 3.31 -8.77
N GLU A 72 12.86 2.91 -7.55
CA GLU A 72 14.22 3.08 -7.02
C GLU A 72 15.22 2.14 -7.70
N LEU A 73 14.84 0.88 -7.95
CA LEU A 73 15.63 -0.04 -8.75
C LEU A 73 15.83 0.45 -10.18
N ALA A 74 14.80 1.04 -10.80
CA ALA A 74 14.91 1.63 -12.14
C ALA A 74 15.84 2.85 -12.17
N SER A 75 15.91 3.61 -11.07
CA SER A 75 16.80 4.78 -10.93
C SER A 75 18.26 4.37 -10.68
N HIS A 76 18.48 3.34 -9.85
CA HIS A 76 19.82 2.85 -9.51
C HIS A 76 20.45 1.94 -10.58
N TYR A 77 19.64 1.25 -11.39
CA TYR A 77 20.11 0.34 -12.43
C TYR A 77 19.49 0.69 -13.80
N PRO A 78 19.92 1.78 -14.44
CA PRO A 78 19.53 2.09 -15.81
C PRO A 78 20.16 1.06 -16.76
N LEU A 79 19.32 0.25 -17.40
CA LEU A 79 19.61 -0.50 -18.63
C LEU A 79 20.80 -1.46 -18.56
N ASN A 80 20.57 -2.68 -18.06
CA ASN A 80 21.40 -3.83 -18.40
C ASN A 80 21.01 -4.32 -19.82
N VAL A 81 21.21 -3.48 -20.83
CA VAL A 81 21.17 -3.89 -22.25
C VAL A 81 22.34 -4.85 -22.46
N GLU A 82 22.03 -6.05 -22.96
CA GLU A 82 23.04 -6.95 -23.49
C GLU A 82 23.90 -6.19 -24.52
N PRO A 83 25.24 -6.21 -24.43
CA PRO A 83 26.05 -5.73 -25.54
C PRO A 83 25.92 -6.75 -26.67
N ALA A 84 24.90 -6.59 -27.50
CA ALA A 84 24.82 -7.19 -28.82
C ALA A 84 25.88 -6.50 -29.70
N ARG A 85 27.12 -6.97 -29.52
CA ARG A 85 28.13 -7.18 -30.55
C ARG A 85 28.20 -6.07 -31.62
N GLU A 86 28.98 -5.04 -31.33
CA GLU A 86 29.56 -4.15 -32.32
C GLU A 86 30.49 -4.95 -33.25
N GLN A 87 30.05 -5.16 -34.49
CA GLN A 87 30.83 -5.54 -35.67
C GLN A 87 30.08 -4.89 -36.84
N GLY A 88 30.63 -4.04 -37.70
CA GLY A 88 31.97 -3.55 -37.93
C GLY A 88 31.95 -3.00 -39.35
N ALA A 89 32.46 -1.78 -39.55
CA ALA A 89 32.97 -1.33 -40.86
C ALA A 89 33.69 0.01 -40.65
N SER A 90 34.93 -0.11 -40.17
CA SER A 90 35.97 0.87 -40.45
C SER A 90 36.14 1.04 -41.96
N GLY A 91 36.24 2.29 -42.40
CA GLY A 91 36.61 2.65 -43.76
C GLY A 91 36.91 4.14 -43.91
N ALA A 92 37.41 4.81 -42.86
CA ALA A 92 37.97 6.14 -42.98
C ALA A 92 39.44 6.02 -43.39
N ALA A 93 39.72 6.18 -44.69
CA ALA A 93 41.07 6.33 -45.21
C ALA A 93 41.52 7.80 -45.08
N MET A 94 42.68 7.97 -44.44
CA MET A 94 43.39 9.23 -44.23
C MET A 94 43.80 9.94 -45.54
N PRO A 95 44.10 11.25 -45.48
CA PRO A 95 44.40 12.11 -46.62
C PRO A 95 45.90 12.11 -46.99
N MET A 96 46.24 12.47 -48.23
CA MET A 96 47.58 12.93 -48.64
C MET A 96 47.53 13.70 -49.99
N PRO A 97 48.55 14.51 -50.35
CA PRO A 97 48.37 15.93 -50.64
C PRO A 97 48.58 16.36 -52.11
N MET A 98 48.27 17.64 -52.36
CA MET A 98 48.39 18.45 -53.58
C MET A 98 49.50 18.08 -54.58
N GLN A 99 49.22 18.20 -55.90
CA GLN A 99 49.89 19.20 -56.76
C GLN A 99 49.23 19.38 -58.15
N GLN A 100 48.86 20.65 -58.43
CA GLN A 100 48.89 21.38 -59.72
C GLN A 100 48.50 20.67 -61.03
N MET A 101 47.41 21.12 -61.67
CA MET A 101 47.46 21.79 -63.00
C MET A 101 46.04 22.25 -63.41
N GLN A 102 45.91 23.51 -63.82
CA GLN A 102 44.89 24.00 -64.78
C GLN A 102 45.68 24.54 -66.00
N PRO A 103 45.08 24.81 -67.17
CA PRO A 103 43.68 24.65 -67.61
C PRO A 103 43.61 23.91 -68.97
N VAL A 104 42.48 24.05 -69.69
CA VAL A 104 42.19 23.65 -71.09
C VAL A 104 41.35 22.37 -71.19
N VAL A 105 40.01 22.51 -71.21
CA VAL A 105 39.14 22.40 -72.40
C VAL A 105 37.71 22.79 -71.94
N GLU A 106 37.32 24.04 -72.20
CA GLU A 106 36.02 24.63 -71.79
C GLU A 106 34.79 24.02 -72.50
N GLY A 107 34.97 23.20 -73.53
CA GLY A 107 33.87 22.54 -74.25
C GLY A 107 33.43 21.19 -73.67
N THR A 108 34.33 20.40 -73.06
CA THR A 108 33.99 19.10 -72.48
C THR A 108 33.66 19.19 -70.99
N ALA A 109 34.19 20.21 -70.30
CA ALA A 109 33.87 20.49 -68.90
C ALA A 109 32.38 20.85 -68.70
N GLN A 110 31.79 21.61 -69.61
CA GLN A 110 30.36 21.97 -69.56
C GLN A 110 29.45 20.76 -69.79
N ILE A 111 29.85 19.84 -70.67
CA ILE A 111 29.13 18.60 -70.91
C ILE A 111 29.28 17.65 -69.71
N ALA A 112 30.48 17.57 -69.11
CA ALA A 112 30.72 16.77 -67.91
C ALA A 112 29.97 17.30 -66.67
N THR A 113 29.86 18.63 -66.49
CA THR A 113 29.04 19.21 -65.42
C THR A 113 27.55 19.02 -65.69
N ALA A 114 27.08 19.20 -66.92
CA ALA A 114 25.67 18.95 -67.27
C ALA A 114 25.28 17.48 -67.02
N VAL A 115 26.12 16.54 -67.46
CA VAL A 115 25.91 15.10 -67.20
C VAL A 115 26.03 14.78 -65.71
N GLY A 116 27.01 15.36 -65.01
CA GLY A 116 27.16 15.20 -63.56
C GLY A 116 25.96 15.74 -62.77
N MET A 117 25.38 16.87 -63.19
CA MET A 117 24.15 17.42 -62.61
C MET A 117 22.94 16.53 -62.85
N GLU A 118 22.81 15.97 -64.06
CA GLU A 118 21.68 15.10 -64.37
C GLU A 118 21.79 13.74 -63.65
N ILE A 119 23.00 13.20 -63.50
CA ILE A 119 23.25 12.01 -62.68
C ILE A 119 22.95 12.31 -61.20
N ALA A 120 23.41 13.46 -60.67
CA ALA A 120 23.13 13.86 -59.30
C ALA A 120 21.62 14.06 -59.06
N LYS A 121 20.89 14.61 -60.03
CA LYS A 121 19.44 14.78 -59.99
C LYS A 121 18.70 13.44 -60.01
N VAL A 122 19.07 12.53 -60.92
CA VAL A 122 18.47 11.19 -61.00
C VAL A 122 18.78 10.37 -59.75
N ILE A 123 20.00 10.44 -59.23
CA ILE A 123 20.36 9.80 -57.95
C ILE A 123 19.55 10.42 -56.82
N GLY A 124 19.45 11.76 -56.75
CA GLY A 124 18.66 12.46 -55.74
C GLY A 124 17.17 12.08 -55.78
N GLU A 125 16.58 12.00 -56.97
CA GLU A 125 15.20 11.56 -57.17
C GLU A 125 15.00 10.09 -56.76
N LYS A 126 15.90 9.19 -57.18
CA LYS A 126 15.81 7.77 -56.83
C LYS A 126 16.07 7.49 -55.35
N LEU A 127 17.01 8.21 -54.73
CA LEU A 127 17.26 8.13 -53.28
C LEU A 127 16.09 8.71 -52.50
N GLY A 128 15.52 9.83 -52.97
CA GLY A 128 14.34 10.45 -52.38
C GLY A 128 13.10 9.56 -52.46
N GLU A 129 12.88 8.91 -53.60
CA GLU A 129 11.83 7.90 -53.80
C GLU A 129 12.05 6.70 -52.86
N ALA A 130 13.27 6.16 -52.79
CA ALA A 130 13.61 5.04 -51.92
C ALA A 130 13.43 5.39 -50.43
N LEU A 131 13.81 6.60 -50.01
CA LEU A 131 13.61 7.10 -48.65
C LEU A 131 12.14 7.36 -48.34
N ARG A 132 11.36 7.88 -49.30
CA ARG A 132 9.91 8.09 -49.12
C ARG A 132 9.17 6.76 -49.01
N VAL A 133 9.55 5.74 -49.78
CA VAL A 133 8.99 4.38 -49.69
C VAL A 133 9.46 3.66 -48.41
N ALA A 134 10.73 3.82 -48.02
CA ALA A 134 11.28 3.15 -46.84
C ALA A 134 10.85 3.80 -45.51
N CYS A 135 10.63 5.12 -45.48
CA CYS A 135 10.38 5.87 -44.25
C CYS A 135 9.05 6.64 -44.23
N GLY A 136 8.39 6.89 -45.36
CA GLY A 136 7.20 7.76 -45.41
C GLY A 136 6.01 7.21 -44.63
N ASP A 137 5.71 5.92 -44.81
CA ASP A 137 4.58 5.27 -44.13
C ASP A 137 4.94 4.92 -42.67
N GLY A 138 6.19 4.52 -42.42
CA GLY A 138 6.67 4.19 -41.07
C GLY A 138 6.77 5.41 -40.15
N LEU A 139 7.24 6.55 -40.66
CA LEU A 139 7.42 7.77 -39.86
C LEU A 139 6.08 8.45 -39.55
N SER A 140 5.14 8.45 -40.51
CA SER A 140 3.79 8.99 -40.31
C SER A 140 3.00 8.15 -39.31
N THR A 141 3.01 6.82 -39.45
CA THR A 141 2.36 5.91 -38.48
C THR A 141 2.99 5.99 -37.10
N LEU A 142 4.32 6.06 -36.97
CA LEU A 142 4.98 6.28 -35.68
C LEU A 142 4.59 7.62 -35.05
N ASN A 143 4.48 8.68 -35.84
CA ASN A 143 4.09 10.00 -35.34
C ASN A 143 2.62 10.02 -34.89
N GLU A 144 1.75 9.31 -35.60
CA GLU A 144 0.34 9.15 -35.23
C GLU A 144 0.19 8.30 -33.95
N GLN A 145 0.91 7.17 -33.86
CA GLN A 145 0.97 6.36 -32.63
C GLN A 145 1.54 7.14 -31.44
N LEU A 146 2.55 8.00 -31.66
CA LEU A 146 3.11 8.87 -30.63
C LEU A 146 2.08 9.93 -30.17
N ALA A 147 1.30 10.48 -31.11
CA ALA A 147 0.22 11.43 -30.81
C ALA A 147 -0.90 10.77 -30.01
N GLU A 148 -1.34 9.58 -30.42
CA GLU A 148 -2.32 8.76 -29.69
C GLU A 148 -1.81 8.39 -28.30
N ALA A 149 -0.56 7.94 -28.17
CA ALA A 149 0.04 7.62 -26.88
C ALA A 149 0.13 8.85 -25.95
N ARG A 150 0.46 10.03 -26.50
CA ARG A 150 0.48 11.29 -25.74
C ARG A 150 -0.92 11.68 -25.26
N GLN A 151 -1.93 11.52 -26.11
CA GLN A 151 -3.32 11.81 -25.74
C GLN A 151 -3.82 10.82 -24.67
N ALA A 152 -3.57 9.52 -24.83
CA ALA A 152 -3.91 8.51 -23.84
C ALA A 152 -3.23 8.78 -22.48
N MET A 153 -1.96 9.21 -22.49
CA MET A 153 -1.25 9.60 -21.26
C MET A 153 -1.86 10.86 -20.62
N ALA A 154 -2.31 11.83 -21.41
CA ALA A 154 -2.99 13.03 -20.90
C ALA A 154 -4.37 12.69 -20.29
N GLU A 155 -5.12 11.79 -20.92
CA GLU A 155 -6.39 11.28 -20.38
C GLU A 155 -6.16 10.54 -19.06
N GLN A 156 -5.16 9.65 -18.99
CA GLN A 156 -4.78 8.96 -17.76
C GLN A 156 -4.35 9.94 -16.66
N ALA A 157 -3.59 10.98 -16.98
CA ALA A 157 -3.21 12.02 -16.02
C ALA A 157 -4.43 12.72 -15.42
N SER A 158 -5.44 13.04 -16.26
CA SER A 158 -6.69 13.67 -15.80
C SER A 158 -7.50 12.77 -14.83
N VAL A 159 -7.49 11.45 -15.08
CA VAL A 159 -8.13 10.46 -14.20
C VAL A 159 -7.39 10.38 -12.87
N VAL A 160 -6.06 10.33 -12.90
CA VAL A 160 -5.23 10.31 -11.69
C VAL A 160 -5.44 11.59 -10.87
N ASP A 161 -5.51 12.76 -11.50
CA ASP A 161 -5.79 14.02 -10.80
C ASP A 161 -7.19 14.03 -10.17
N THR A 162 -8.19 13.46 -10.86
CA THR A 162 -9.55 13.35 -10.33
C THR A 162 -9.60 12.42 -9.12
N LEU A 163 -8.93 11.26 -9.19
CA LEU A 163 -8.79 10.34 -8.07
C LEU A 163 -8.00 10.94 -6.91
N ARG A 164 -7.00 11.77 -7.18
CA ARG A 164 -6.24 12.47 -6.15
C ARG A 164 -7.11 13.50 -5.42
N ARG A 165 -7.95 14.24 -6.15
CA ARG A 165 -8.91 15.19 -5.55
C ARG A 165 -9.97 14.49 -4.71
N SER A 166 -10.54 13.39 -5.19
CA SER A 166 -11.52 12.62 -4.41
C SER A 166 -10.88 11.95 -3.19
N GLY A 167 -9.67 11.42 -3.34
CA GLY A 167 -8.86 10.88 -2.23
C GLY A 167 -8.59 11.93 -1.15
N GLY A 168 -8.19 13.14 -1.53
CA GLY A 168 -7.95 14.24 -0.59
C GLY A 168 -9.20 14.66 0.19
N TYR A 169 -10.39 14.58 -0.43
CA TYR A 169 -11.65 14.82 0.28
C TYR A 169 -11.97 13.73 1.32
N CYS A 170 -11.72 12.46 0.98
CA CYS A 170 -11.85 11.35 1.93
C CYS A 170 -10.84 11.48 3.08
N GLU A 171 -9.60 11.85 2.78
CA GLU A 171 -8.52 12.03 3.76
C GLU A 171 -8.83 13.17 4.73
N SER A 172 -9.28 14.32 4.23
CA SER A 172 -9.73 15.44 5.07
C SER A 172 -10.89 15.04 5.98
N ARG A 173 -11.88 14.31 5.45
CA ARG A 173 -13.01 13.84 6.27
C ARG A 173 -12.59 12.83 7.34
N LEU A 174 -11.65 11.95 7.03
CA LEU A 174 -11.11 10.99 8.00
C LEU A 174 -10.35 11.72 9.11
N ALA A 175 -9.54 12.72 8.77
CA ALA A 175 -8.85 13.56 9.75
C ALA A 175 -9.82 14.30 10.67
N ASP A 176 -10.92 14.84 10.14
CA ASP A 176 -11.98 15.48 10.94
C ASP A 176 -12.64 14.47 11.89
N GLN A 177 -12.89 13.23 11.43
CA GLN A 177 -13.43 12.17 12.27
C GLN A 177 -12.45 11.74 13.37
N ASP A 178 -11.17 11.63 13.07
CA ASP A 178 -10.14 11.29 14.07
C ASP A 178 -10.04 12.36 15.15
N LEU A 179 -10.14 13.65 14.79
CA LEU A 179 -10.18 14.75 15.75
C LEU A 179 -11.43 14.68 16.65
N LEU A 180 -12.59 14.37 16.08
CA LEU A 180 -13.81 14.17 16.85
C LEU A 180 -13.69 12.99 17.81
N ILE A 181 -13.11 11.86 17.36
CA ILE A 181 -12.87 10.69 18.21
C ILE A 181 -11.93 11.04 19.36
N GLN A 182 -10.85 11.77 19.10
CA GLN A 182 -9.92 12.22 20.16
C GLN A 182 -10.63 13.13 21.17
N THR A 183 -11.49 14.03 20.68
CA THR A 183 -12.27 14.94 21.55
C THR A 183 -13.22 14.14 22.44
N LEU A 184 -13.98 13.21 21.87
CA LEU A 184 -14.91 12.35 22.62
C LEU A 184 -14.19 11.44 23.61
N ARG A 185 -13.00 10.94 23.27
CA ARG A 185 -12.16 10.16 24.21
C ARG A 185 -11.72 11.01 25.40
N GLY A 186 -11.28 12.25 25.15
CA GLY A 186 -10.92 13.17 26.24
C GLY A 186 -12.12 13.54 27.12
N GLU A 187 -13.30 13.77 26.53
CA GLU A 187 -14.54 14.00 27.30
C GLU A 187 -14.92 12.79 28.15
N LEU A 188 -14.78 11.57 27.60
CA LEU A 188 -15.00 10.33 28.34
C LEU A 188 -14.02 10.16 29.49
N GLU A 189 -12.74 10.46 29.31
CA GLU A 189 -11.72 10.42 30.37
C GLU A 189 -12.09 11.39 31.51
N VAL A 190 -12.45 12.64 31.20
CA VAL A 190 -12.88 13.61 32.21
C VAL A 190 -14.15 13.16 32.94
N LEU A 191 -15.10 12.55 32.24
CA LEU A 191 -16.30 12.00 32.85
C LEU A 191 -16.02 10.75 33.70
N GLN A 192 -15.04 9.93 33.31
CA GLN A 192 -14.57 8.80 34.10
C GLN A 192 -13.86 9.27 35.36
N GLU A 193 -12.95 10.24 35.29
CA GLU A 193 -12.31 10.83 36.47
C GLU A 193 -13.33 11.49 37.41
N ARG A 194 -14.34 12.18 36.85
CA ARG A 194 -15.49 12.70 37.62
C ARG A 194 -16.36 11.59 38.20
N GLY A 195 -16.49 10.47 37.49
CA GLY A 195 -17.21 9.29 37.93
C GLY A 195 -16.49 8.56 39.05
N GLU A 196 -15.18 8.40 38.96
CA GLU A 196 -14.28 7.79 39.95
C GLU A 196 -14.20 8.65 41.20
N THR A 197 -14.14 9.98 41.07
CA THR A 197 -14.23 10.90 42.22
C THR A 197 -15.62 10.92 42.86
N ARG A 198 -16.69 10.60 42.12
CA ARG A 198 -18.04 10.36 42.70
C ARG A 198 -18.22 8.95 43.26
N GLN A 199 -17.47 7.98 42.72
CA GLN A 199 -17.34 6.62 43.19
C GLN A 199 -16.12 6.51 44.12
N GLU A 200 -15.97 7.39 45.11
CA GLU A 200 -15.36 6.91 46.35
C GLU A 200 -16.40 5.97 47.00
N PRO A 201 -16.27 4.63 46.86
CA PRO A 201 -17.33 3.71 47.23
C PRO A 201 -17.26 3.36 48.72
N GLY A 202 -16.29 3.89 49.45
CA GLY A 202 -15.96 3.42 50.80
C GLY A 202 -17.03 3.78 51.83
N VAL A 203 -17.37 5.05 51.96
CA VAL A 203 -18.17 5.50 53.11
C VAL A 203 -19.67 5.44 52.82
N GLN A 204 -20.13 6.02 51.71
CA GLN A 204 -21.56 6.07 51.40
C GLN A 204 -22.12 4.71 50.94
N GLY A 205 -21.29 3.89 50.27
CA GLY A 205 -21.68 2.55 49.84
C GLY A 205 -21.89 1.61 51.03
N GLU A 206 -20.93 1.58 51.97
CA GLU A 206 -21.03 0.77 53.19
C GLU A 206 -22.19 1.22 54.09
N GLU A 207 -22.40 2.52 54.23
CA GLU A 207 -23.51 3.05 55.03
C GLU A 207 -24.87 2.68 54.45
N VAL A 208 -25.05 2.75 53.12
CA VAL A 208 -26.26 2.28 52.44
C VAL A 208 -26.46 0.77 52.58
N LEU A 209 -25.40 -0.03 52.52
CA LEU A 209 -25.47 -1.48 52.70
C LEU A 209 -25.84 -1.85 54.14
N ASN A 210 -25.28 -1.16 55.13
CA ASN A 210 -25.61 -1.34 56.54
C ASN A 210 -27.07 -0.96 56.82
N LEU A 211 -27.53 0.19 56.34
CA LEU A 211 -28.92 0.62 56.47
C LEU A 211 -29.89 -0.34 55.79
N ARG A 212 -29.51 -0.96 54.66
CA ARG A 212 -30.34 -1.99 54.00
C ARG A 212 -30.43 -3.26 54.83
N ARG A 213 -29.32 -3.71 55.43
CA ARG A 213 -29.30 -4.86 56.32
C ARG A 213 -30.19 -4.62 57.54
N GLU A 214 -30.02 -3.47 58.19
CA GLU A 214 -30.82 -3.10 59.36
C GLU A 214 -32.31 -3.00 59.02
N ASN A 215 -32.67 -2.42 57.88
CA ASN A 215 -34.06 -2.39 57.42
C ASN A 215 -34.63 -3.79 57.15
N SER A 216 -33.82 -4.73 56.62
CA SER A 216 -34.24 -6.12 56.46
C SER A 216 -34.54 -6.75 57.82
N GLU A 217 -33.62 -6.62 58.77
CA GLU A 217 -33.77 -7.18 60.12
C GLU A 217 -34.98 -6.58 60.86
N LEU A 218 -35.21 -5.27 60.72
CA LEU A 218 -36.37 -4.60 61.29
C LEU A 218 -37.68 -5.08 60.67
N ARG A 219 -37.72 -5.33 59.36
CA ARG A 219 -38.89 -5.89 58.68
C ARG A 219 -39.20 -7.31 59.17
N ASP A 220 -38.18 -8.14 59.36
CA ASP A 220 -38.34 -9.49 59.89
C ASP A 220 -38.87 -9.45 61.34
N LYS A 221 -38.31 -8.58 62.19
CA LYS A 221 -38.79 -8.37 63.56
C LYS A 221 -40.25 -7.89 63.58
N LEU A 222 -40.61 -6.93 62.72
CA LEU A 222 -41.99 -6.45 62.60
C LEU A 222 -42.93 -7.58 62.17
N SER A 223 -42.55 -8.40 61.19
CA SER A 223 -43.35 -9.54 60.75
C SER A 223 -43.63 -10.53 61.88
N VAL A 224 -42.61 -10.83 62.70
CA VAL A 224 -42.77 -11.69 63.89
C VAL A 224 -43.74 -11.05 64.89
N LEU A 225 -43.54 -9.77 65.25
CA LEU A 225 -44.41 -9.07 66.18
C LEU A 225 -45.86 -8.98 65.68
N GLU A 226 -46.06 -8.77 64.39
CA GLU A 226 -47.39 -8.79 63.77
C GLU A 226 -48.06 -10.16 63.93
N SER A 227 -47.31 -11.25 63.70
CA SER A 227 -47.82 -12.61 63.87
C SER A 227 -48.19 -12.92 65.33
N GLU A 228 -47.38 -12.46 66.29
CA GLU A 228 -47.65 -12.62 67.73
C GLU A 228 -48.86 -11.80 68.17
N LEU A 229 -49.01 -10.56 67.69
CA LEU A 229 -50.19 -9.73 67.95
C LEU A 229 -51.46 -10.39 67.41
N VAL A 230 -51.40 -11.00 66.23
CA VAL A 230 -52.53 -11.75 65.67
C VAL A 230 -52.88 -12.94 66.56
N ARG A 231 -51.87 -13.68 67.04
CA ARG A 231 -52.07 -14.81 67.96
C ARG A 231 -52.69 -14.37 69.28
N LEU A 232 -52.13 -13.35 69.94
CA LEU A 232 -52.65 -12.84 71.21
C LEU A 232 -54.08 -12.30 71.09
N ARG A 233 -54.41 -11.64 69.98
CA ARG A 233 -55.80 -11.21 69.70
C ARG A 233 -56.75 -12.39 69.50
N LYS A 234 -56.28 -13.50 68.93
CA LYS A 234 -57.05 -14.74 68.82
C LYS A 234 -57.25 -15.38 70.19
N ASP A 235 -56.17 -15.60 70.94
CA ASP A 235 -56.20 -16.19 72.29
C ASP A 235 -57.11 -15.37 73.23
N ARG A 236 -57.06 -14.03 73.15
CA ARG A 236 -57.96 -13.14 73.89
C ARG A 236 -59.43 -13.38 73.53
N ARG A 237 -59.78 -13.45 72.25
CA ARG A 237 -61.16 -13.69 71.80
C ARG A 237 -61.67 -15.07 72.24
N GLU A 238 -60.80 -16.08 72.20
CA GLU A 238 -61.12 -17.42 72.69
C GLU A 238 -61.35 -17.43 74.20
N MET A 239 -60.51 -16.73 74.97
CA MET A 239 -60.67 -16.57 76.41
C MET A 239 -61.95 -15.80 76.76
N GLU A 240 -62.24 -14.69 76.07
CA GLU A 240 -63.49 -13.93 76.25
C GLU A 240 -64.72 -14.81 75.96
N LYS A 241 -64.69 -15.60 74.88
CA LYS A 241 -65.76 -16.54 74.54
C LYS A 241 -65.93 -17.62 75.62
N PHE A 242 -64.83 -18.22 76.08
CA PHE A 242 -64.85 -19.24 77.15
C PHE A 242 -65.41 -18.70 78.47
N LEU A 243 -65.00 -17.49 78.87
CA LEU A 243 -65.51 -16.84 80.07
C LEU A 243 -67.00 -16.51 79.96
N LEU A 244 -67.45 -15.97 78.82
CA LEU A 244 -68.87 -15.71 78.58
C LEU A 244 -69.72 -16.98 78.61
N GLU A 245 -69.25 -18.06 78.00
CA GLU A 245 -69.92 -19.35 78.01
C GLU A 245 -70.04 -19.90 79.44
N LYS A 246 -68.96 -19.82 80.23
CA LYS A 246 -68.95 -20.24 81.63
C LYS A 246 -69.89 -19.40 82.52
N ILE A 247 -69.95 -18.09 82.31
CA ILE A 247 -70.92 -17.22 83.00
C ILE A 247 -72.36 -17.58 82.60
N SER A 248 -72.60 -17.81 81.31
CA SER A 248 -73.93 -18.13 80.80
C SER A 248 -74.47 -19.48 81.31
N THR A 249 -73.59 -20.47 81.51
CA THR A 249 -73.95 -21.78 82.06
C THR A 249 -74.22 -21.70 83.56
N LEU A 250 -73.42 -20.94 84.32
CA LEU A 250 -73.69 -20.66 85.74
C LEU A 250 -74.95 -19.84 85.96
N SER A 251 -75.38 -19.03 85.00
CA SER A 251 -76.62 -18.25 85.08
C SER A 251 -77.89 -19.04 84.75
N LYS A 252 -77.77 -20.25 84.16
CA LYS A 252 -78.90 -21.09 83.72
C LYS A 252 -79.14 -22.32 84.61
N GLY A 253 -78.24 -22.61 85.55
CA GLY A 253 -78.42 -23.60 86.61
C GLY A 253 -78.83 -22.94 87.91
#